data_AF-A0A924LGX6-F1
#
_entry.id   AF-A0A924LGX6-F1
#
_cell.length_a   1.000
_cell.length_b   1.000
_cell.length_c   1.000
_cell.angle_alpha   90.00
_cell.angle_beta   90.00
_cell.angle_gamma   90.00
#
_symmetry.space_group_name_H-M   'P 1'
#
loop_
_entity.id
_entity.type
_entity.pdbx_description
1 polymer ?
#
loop_
_entity_poly.entity_id
_entity_poly.type
_entity_poly.pdbx_seq_one_letter_code
_entity_poly.pdbx_strand_id
1 'polypeptide(L)' 'MRRLILGAILLLALVTSAPAQPVPPVIFVHGNGDTAGLWITTFWRFEANGYPKDRLFALDLRNPTARSVDANPQAGRS' A
#
# COMPACT_ATOMS: atom_id res chain seq x y z
N MET A 1 -49.52 -5.84 5.70
CA MET A 1 -48.16 -6.10 6.23
C MET A 1 -47.17 -6.69 5.21
N ARG A 2 -47.60 -7.40 4.15
CA ARG A 2 -46.70 -7.94 3.08
C ARG A 2 -46.30 -6.97 1.95
N ARG A 3 -46.71 -5.69 2.00
CA ARG A 3 -46.34 -4.66 1.00
C ARG A 3 -45.21 -3.73 1.45
N LEU A 4 -44.82 -3.80 2.72
CA LEU A 4 -43.76 -2.96 3.30
C LEU A 4 -42.37 -3.61 3.23
N ILE A 5 -42.27 -4.88 2.82
CA ILE A 5 -40.99 -5.62 2.78
C ILE A 5 -40.21 -5.36 1.47
N LEU A 6 -40.87 -4.92 0.39
CA LEU A 6 -40.23 -4.68 -0.91
C LEU A 6 -39.48 -3.33 -1.00
N GLY A 7 -39.81 -2.34 -0.15
CA GLY A 7 -39.17 -1.03 -0.19
C GLY A 7 -37.76 -0.99 0.43
N ALA A 8 -37.49 -1.89 1.38
CA ALA A 8 -36.19 -1.92 2.09
C ALA A 8 -35.09 -2.64 1.29
N ILE A 9 -35.45 -3.49 0.31
CA ILE A 9 -34.47 -4.22 -0.51
C ILE A 9 -33.90 -3.31 -1.62
N LEU A 10 -34.64 -2.28 -2.04
CA LEU A 10 -34.21 -1.39 -3.13
C LEU A 10 -33.21 -0.31 -2.68
N LEU A 11 -33.16 0.04 -1.38
CA LEU A 11 -32.21 1.04 -0.86
C LEU A 11 -30.79 0.50 -0.67
N LEU A 12 -30.59 -0.83 -0.68
CA LEU A 12 -29.25 -1.44 -0.57
C LEU A 12 -28.53 -1.53 -1.93
N ALA A 13 -29.23 -1.31 -3.04
CA ALA A 13 -28.71 -1.51 -4.39
C ALA A 13 -27.99 -0.27 -4.98
N LEU A 14 -27.92 0.85 -4.25
CA LEU A 14 -27.31 2.10 -4.75
C LEU A 14 -25.99 2.45 -4.05
N VAL A 15 -25.19 1.45 -3.69
CA VAL A 15 -23.74 1.68 -3.57
C VAL A 15 -23.20 1.66 -4.99
N THR A 16 -23.16 2.83 -5.63
CA THR A 16 -22.40 3.02 -6.85
C THR A 16 -20.95 2.69 -6.51
N SER A 17 -20.42 1.58 -7.01
CA SER A 17 -19.00 1.30 -6.95
C SER A 17 -18.29 2.44 -7.66
N ALA A 18 -17.60 3.29 -6.89
CA ALA A 18 -16.63 4.20 -7.48
C ALA A 18 -15.67 3.36 -8.34
N PRO A 19 -15.27 3.80 -9.54
CA PRO A 19 -14.30 3.06 -10.32
C PRO A 19 -13.07 2.85 -9.45
N ALA A 20 -12.76 1.58 -9.16
CA ALA A 20 -11.61 1.20 -8.37
C ALA A 20 -10.39 1.88 -9.00
N GLN A 21 -9.82 2.86 -8.30
CA GLN A 21 -8.58 3.48 -8.75
C GLN A 21 -7.54 2.35 -8.82
N PRO A 22 -6.71 2.30 -9.87
CA PRO A 22 -5.68 1.26 -9.97
C PRO A 22 -4.85 1.26 -8.70
N VAL A 23 -4.75 0.10 -8.04
CA VAL A 23 -3.91 -0.02 -6.84
C VAL A 23 -2.46 0.28 -7.26
N PRO A 24 -1.81 1.30 -6.64
CA PRO A 24 -0.47 1.69 -7.04
C PRO A 24 0.53 0.56 -6.75
N PRO A 25 1.67 0.50 -7.45
CA PRO A 25 2.76 -0.35 -7.01
C PRO A 25 3.43 0.22 -5.76
N VAL A 26 3.92 -0.65 -4.88
CA VAL A 26 4.74 -0.29 -3.71
C VAL A 26 6.13 -0.90 -3.89
N ILE A 27 7.15 -0.05 -3.77
CA ILE A 27 8.55 -0.46 -3.80
C ILE A 27 9.14 -0.23 -2.41
N PHE A 28 9.47 -1.31 -1.72
CA PHE A 28 10.19 -1.26 -0.45
C PHE A 28 11.69 -1.18 -0.72
N VAL A 29 12.35 -0.22 -0.07
CA VAL A 29 13.78 0.01 -0.17
C VAL A 29 14.36 -0.13 1.24
N HIS A 30 15.35 -1.00 1.41
CA HIS A 30 15.98 -1.22 2.71
C HIS A 30 17.04 -0.16 3.03
N GLY A 31 17.45 -0.10 4.30
CA GLY A 31 18.49 0.80 4.79
C GLY A 31 19.91 0.26 4.60
N ASN A 32 20.89 1.05 5.04
CA ASN A 32 22.29 0.64 5.06
C ASN A 32 22.52 -0.56 5.99
N GLY A 33 23.17 -1.62 5.48
CA GLY A 33 23.44 -2.85 6.22
C GLY A 33 22.32 -3.91 6.17
N ASP A 34 21.20 -3.60 5.51
CA ASP A 34 20.05 -4.50 5.38
C ASP A 34 19.97 -5.15 3.99
N THR A 35 18.92 -5.95 3.77
CA THR A 35 18.58 -6.58 2.49
C THR A 35 17.08 -6.45 2.19
N ALA A 36 16.68 -6.73 0.94
CA ALA A 36 15.27 -6.77 0.55
C ALA A 36 14.44 -7.79 1.36
N GLY A 37 15.08 -8.85 1.89
CA GLY A 37 14.42 -9.95 2.60
C GLY A 37 13.69 -9.53 3.88
N LEU A 38 14.06 -8.40 4.49
CA LEU A 38 13.41 -7.90 5.72
C LEU A 38 11.93 -7.57 5.52
N TRP A 39 11.51 -7.29 4.29
CA TRP A 39 10.14 -6.88 3.99
C TRP A 39 9.15 -8.04 3.86
N ILE A 40 9.58 -9.30 4.00
CA ILE A 40 8.69 -10.46 3.81
C ILE A 40 7.45 -10.44 4.71
N THR A 41 7.61 -10.06 5.99
CA THR A 41 6.48 -10.00 6.93
C THR A 41 5.58 -8.79 6.68
N THR A 42 6.13 -7.74 6.06
CA THR A 42 5.35 -6.57 5.59
C THR A 42 4.54 -6.95 4.36
N PHE A 43 5.10 -7.71 3.41
CA PHE A 43 4.35 -8.27 2.28
C PHE A 43 3.14 -9.07 2.76
N TRP A 44 3.32 -9.97 3.74
CA TRP A 44 2.20 -10.73 4.32
C TRP A 44 1.12 -9.83 4.91
N ARG A 45 1.48 -8.70 5.53
CA ARG A 45 0.50 -7.74 6.04
C ARG A 45 -0.29 -7.06 4.92
N PHE A 46 0.37 -6.68 3.83
CA PHE A 46 -0.31 -6.12 2.65
C PHE A 46 -1.24 -7.15 2.00
N GLU A 47 -0.75 -8.36 1.75
CA GLU A 47 -1.51 -9.47 1.16
C GLU A 47 -2.73 -9.83 2.04
N ALA A 48 -2.56 -9.89 3.37
CA ALA A 48 -3.66 -10.17 4.31
C ALA A 48 -4.75 -9.08 4.33
N ASN A 49 -4.44 -7.87 3.85
CA ASN A 49 -5.40 -6.77 3.70
C ASN A 49 -5.90 -6.59 2.25
N GLY A 50 -5.73 -7.62 1.42
CA GLY A 50 -6.26 -7.64 0.05
C GLY A 50 -5.40 -6.87 -0.96
N TYR A 51 -4.17 -6.50 -0.61
CA TYR A 51 -3.28 -5.85 -1.58
C TYR A 51 -2.80 -6.86 -2.63
N PRO A 52 -2.82 -6.51 -3.93
CA PRO A 52 -2.35 -7.37 -5.01
C PRO A 52 -0.84 -7.67 -4.89
N LYS A 53 -0.50 -8.96 -4.84
CA LYS A 53 0.89 -9.44 -4.71
C LYS A 53 1.80 -8.97 -5.85
N ASP A 54 1.28 -8.90 -7.07
CA ASP A 54 1.98 -8.43 -8.27
C ASP A 54 2.25 -6.92 -8.28
N ARG A 55 1.83 -6.20 -7.23
CA ARG A 55 2.11 -4.78 -7.01
C ARG A 55 3.10 -4.52 -5.87
N LEU A 56 3.63 -5.57 -5.22
CA LEU A 56 4.58 -5.44 -4.11
C LEU A 56 5.99 -5.85 -4.57
N PHE A 57 6.95 -4.93 -4.45
CA PHE A 57 8.33 -5.14 -4.85
C PHE A 57 9.29 -4.75 -3.74
N ALA A 58 10.37 -5.51 -3.55
CA ALA A 58 11.45 -5.15 -2.64
C ALA A 58 12.75 -5.07 -3.46
N LEU A 59 13.44 -3.94 -3.37
CA LEU A 59 14.68 -3.70 -4.10
C LEU A 59 15.87 -4.01 -3.20
N ASP A 60 16.79 -4.83 -3.70
CA ASP A 60 18.07 -5.10 -3.04
C ASP A 60 19.15 -4.17 -3.63
N LEU A 61 19.70 -3.31 -2.79
CA LEU A 61 20.66 -2.27 -3.16
C LEU A 61 22.04 -2.60 -2.60
N ARG A 62 23.05 -2.64 -3.48
CA ARG A 62 24.42 -2.99 -3.10
C ARG A 62 25.11 -1.99 -2.17
N ASN A 63 24.75 -0.71 -2.24
CA ASN A 63 25.31 0.33 -1.38
C ASN A 63 24.27 1.45 -1.12
N PRO A 64 23.27 1.22 -0.27
CA PRO A 64 22.20 2.16 0.01
C PRO A 64 22.62 3.16 1.09
N THR A 65 23.79 3.79 0.92
CA THR A 65 24.29 4.80 1.84
C THR A 65 23.73 6.17 1.51
N ALA A 66 23.32 6.91 2.55
CA ALA A 66 22.97 8.31 2.40
C ALA A 66 24.20 9.09 1.93
N ARG A 67 24.07 9.80 0.80
CA ARG A 67 25.16 10.61 0.23
C ARG A 67 25.29 11.99 0.89
N SER A 68 24.27 12.41 1.62
CA SER A 68 24.18 13.71 2.26
C SER A 68 24.46 13.63 3.76
N VAL A 69 25.00 14.70 4.33
CA VAL A 69 25.21 14.83 5.79
C VAL A 69 23.93 15.37 6.44
N ASP A 70 23.41 14.68 7.45
CA ASP A 70 22.15 15.04 8.10
C ASP A 70 22.21 16.35 8.89
N ALA A 71 23.40 16.73 9.37
CA ALA A 71 23.61 18.01 10.06
C ALA A 71 23.48 19.24 9.15
N ASN A 72 23.45 19.05 7.82
CA ASN A 72 23.33 20.15 6.87
C ASN A 72 21.86 20.36 6.48
N PRO A 73 21.36 21.61 6.50
CA PRO A 73 20.03 21.94 5.98
C PRO A 73 19.88 21.52 4.52
N GLN A 74 18.76 20.86 4.19
CA GLN A 74 18.44 20.40 2.83
C GLN A 74 16.99 20.76 2.51
N ALA A 75 16.76 21.37 1.36
CA ALA A 75 15.42 21.72 0.90
C ALA A 75 14.55 20.45 0.79
N GLY A 76 13.35 20.48 1.40
CA GLY A 76 12.41 19.35 1.36
C GLY A 76 12.67 18.22 2.36
N ARG A 77 13.64 18.35 3.28
CA ARG A 77 13.74 17.52 4.48
C ARG A 77 13.01 18.19 5.66
N SER A 78 12.24 17.39 6.41
CA SER A 78 11.50 17.78 7.62
C SER A 78 12.40 17.88 8.85
#